data_AF-A0A1I7RQQ9-F1
#
_entry.id   AF-A0A1I7RQQ9-F1
#
_cell.length_a   1.000
_cell.length_b   1.000
_cell.length_c   1.000
_cell.angle_alpha   90.00
_cell.angle_beta   90.00
_cell.angle_gamma   90.00
#
_symmetry.space_group_name_H-M   'P 1'
#
loop_
_entity.id
_entity.type
_entity.pdbx_description
1 polymer ?
#
loop_
_entity_poly.entity_id
_entity_poly.type
_entity_poly.pdbx_seq_one_letter_code
_entity_poly.pdbx_strand_id
1 'polypeptide(L)'
;MKIGVAISILLLASPVISWHLKARVEKPGIPSFIGYGRVKVQLISGGAWDDLCGEAIADEHGFFEIDCSAPLNVFQVKDLKVYHRFENEKCKLQRFNTIMLNDGQVFVLNDSEEACENACEKGTY
;
A
#
# COMPACT_ATOMS: atom_id res chain seq x y z
N MET A 1 9.43 6.99 -60.06
CA MET A 1 10.13 7.24 -58.78
C MET A 1 9.12 7.14 -57.66
N LYS A 2 9.26 6.17 -56.75
CA LYS A 2 8.43 6.04 -55.54
C LYS A 2 9.39 6.09 -54.35
N ILE A 3 9.36 7.19 -53.59
CA ILE A 3 10.14 7.33 -52.36
C ILE A 3 9.21 6.85 -51.24
N GLY A 4 9.43 5.62 -50.78
CA GLY A 4 8.78 5.10 -49.59
C GLY A 4 9.53 5.59 -48.36
N VAL A 5 8.94 6.52 -47.61
CA VAL A 5 9.43 6.90 -46.29
C VAL A 5 8.87 5.90 -45.29
N ALA A 6 9.68 4.92 -44.89
CA ALA A 6 9.37 4.06 -43.76
C ALA A 6 9.72 4.81 -42.48
N ILE A 7 8.70 5.35 -41.80
CA ILE A 7 8.84 5.91 -40.45
C ILE A 7 8.85 4.73 -39.49
N SER A 8 10.04 4.28 -39.11
CA SER A 8 10.21 3.29 -38.04
C SER A 8 9.92 3.97 -36.70
N ILE A 9 8.72 3.75 -36.17
CA ILE A 9 8.35 4.13 -34.80
C ILE A 9 9.13 3.19 -33.87
N LEU A 10 10.24 3.68 -33.31
CA LEU A 10 10.90 3.02 -32.18
C LEU A 10 9.97 3.18 -30.96
N LEU A 11 9.19 2.14 -30.67
CA LEU A 11 8.50 2.00 -29.38
C LEU A 11 9.56 1.82 -28.30
N LEU A 12 9.97 2.93 -27.68
CA LEU A 12 10.76 2.92 -26.45
C LEU A 12 9.85 2.34 -25.35
N ALA A 13 9.94 1.03 -25.13
CA ALA A 13 9.37 0.41 -23.94
C ALA A 13 10.12 0.98 -22.72
N SER A 14 9.55 1.99 -22.08
CA SER A 14 10.05 2.45 -20.79
C SER A 14 9.98 1.27 -19.82
N PRO A 15 11.04 0.96 -19.05
CA PRO A 15 10.94 -0.06 -18.02
C PRO A 15 9.86 0.39 -17.03
N VAL A 16 8.75 -0.35 -16.98
CA VAL A 16 7.75 -0.16 -15.93
C VAL A 16 8.43 -0.61 -14.64
N ILE A 17 8.83 0.35 -13.81
CA ILE A 17 9.36 0.04 -12.49
C ILE A 17 8.19 -0.50 -11.68
N SER A 18 8.27 -1.75 -11.23
CA SER A 18 7.27 -2.35 -10.36
C SER A 18 7.71 -2.26 -8.91
N TRP A 19 6.78 -1.94 -8.02
CA TRP A 19 6.96 -2.04 -6.58
C TRP A 19 6.27 -3.31 -6.08
N HIS A 20 6.97 -4.01 -5.20
CA HIS A 20 6.50 -5.21 -4.53
C HIS A 20 6.70 -5.03 -3.03
N LEU A 21 5.72 -5.41 -2.22
CA LEU A 21 5.84 -5.46 -0.77
C LEU A 21 5.01 -6.62 -0.23
N LYS A 22 5.69 -7.63 0.33
CA LYS A 22 5.08 -8.68 1.13
C LYS A 22 5.45 -8.52 2.60
N ALA A 23 4.49 -8.17 3.44
CA ALA A 23 4.76 -7.75 4.82
C ALA A 23 3.64 -8.17 5.78
N ARG A 24 3.81 -7.84 7.07
CA ARG A 24 2.85 -8.14 8.13
C ARG A 24 2.54 -6.91 8.97
N VAL A 25 1.27 -6.70 9.29
CA VAL A 25 0.81 -5.76 10.30
C VAL A 25 0.70 -6.48 11.65
N GLU A 26 1.17 -5.85 12.73
CA GLU A 26 1.05 -6.38 14.09
C GLU A 26 0.42 -5.35 15.01
N LYS A 27 -0.51 -5.76 15.89
CA LYS A 27 -1.03 -4.93 16.98
C LYS A 27 -0.69 -5.61 18.32
N PRO A 28 0.15 -4.99 19.17
CA PRO A 28 0.51 -5.58 20.45
C PRO A 28 -0.73 -5.94 21.28
N GLY A 29 -0.74 -7.14 21.86
CA GLY A 29 -1.87 -7.67 22.63
C GLY A 29 -2.98 -8.33 21.79
N ILE A 30 -2.89 -8.31 20.45
CA ILE A 30 -3.84 -8.97 19.54
C ILE A 30 -3.08 -9.99 18.70
N PRO A 31 -3.04 -11.27 19.10
CA PRO A 31 -2.29 -12.31 18.38
C PRO A 31 -2.95 -12.74 17.05
N SER A 32 -4.26 -12.50 16.90
CA SER A 32 -5.04 -12.77 15.69
C SER A 32 -6.13 -11.73 15.53
N PHE A 33 -6.45 -11.38 14.29
CA PHE A 33 -7.45 -10.39 13.93
C PHE A 33 -8.85 -10.98 13.76
N ILE A 34 -9.05 -12.30 14.00
CA ILE A 34 -10.38 -12.94 14.01
C ILE A 34 -11.31 -12.19 14.96
N GLY A 35 -12.52 -11.85 14.47
CA GLY A 35 -13.51 -11.11 15.25
C GLY A 35 -13.28 -9.59 15.28
N TYR A 36 -12.21 -9.09 14.64
CA TYR A 36 -11.99 -7.65 14.45
C TYR A 36 -12.32 -7.24 13.01
N GLY A 37 -12.52 -5.93 12.81
CA GLY A 37 -12.69 -5.35 11.48
C GLY A 37 -11.47 -5.56 10.60
N ARG A 38 -11.70 -5.75 9.30
CA ARG A 38 -10.65 -5.99 8.32
C ARG A 38 -9.63 -4.85 8.24
N VAL A 39 -8.36 -5.21 8.13
CA VAL A 39 -7.24 -4.26 8.04
C VAL A 39 -6.93 -3.99 6.58
N LYS A 40 -7.15 -2.75 6.14
CA LYS A 40 -6.76 -2.31 4.80
C LYS A 40 -5.40 -1.66 4.84
N VAL A 41 -4.55 -2.01 3.89
CA VAL A 41 -3.21 -1.47 3.72
C VAL A 41 -3.11 -0.81 2.36
N GLN A 42 -2.57 0.40 2.32
CA GLN A 42 -2.34 1.15 1.08
C GLN A 42 -0.87 1.55 0.97
N LEU A 43 -0.26 1.18 -0.15
CA LEU A 43 1.08 1.63 -0.51
C LEU A 43 0.97 2.91 -1.32
N ILE A 44 1.54 3.98 -0.79
CA ILE A 44 1.46 5.33 -1.34
C ILE A 44 2.81 5.71 -1.92
N SER A 45 2.82 6.21 -3.14
CA SER A 45 3.94 6.98 -3.68
C SER A 45 3.87 8.38 -3.09
N GLY A 46 4.72 8.65 -2.09
CA GLY A 46 4.77 9.95 -1.42
C GLY A 46 5.55 11.00 -2.23
N GLY A 47 5.55 12.25 -1.77
CA GLY A 47 6.26 13.35 -2.42
C GLY A 47 5.53 14.68 -2.21
N ALA A 48 5.53 15.53 -3.24
CA ALA A 48 4.71 16.76 -3.23
C ALA A 48 3.19 16.45 -3.23
N TRP A 49 2.81 15.27 -3.72
CA TRP A 49 1.45 14.75 -3.74
C TRP A 49 1.49 13.27 -3.37
N ASP A 50 0.55 12.83 -2.54
CA ASP A 50 0.34 11.41 -2.25
C ASP A 50 -0.42 10.79 -3.43
N ASP A 51 0.13 9.73 -4.03
CA ASP A 51 -0.58 8.92 -5.04
C ASP A 51 -0.67 7.46 -4.60
N LEU A 52 -1.81 6.81 -4.85
CA LEU A 52 -2.01 5.42 -4.48
C LEU A 52 -1.32 4.52 -5.51
N CYS A 53 -0.34 3.74 -5.06
CA CYS A 53 0.29 2.72 -5.91
C CYS A 53 -0.58 1.46 -5.95
N GLY A 54 -0.98 0.96 -4.79
CA GLY A 54 -1.79 -0.24 -4.65
C GLY A 54 -2.32 -0.42 -3.24
N GLU A 55 -3.27 -1.33 -3.08
CA GLU A 55 -3.87 -1.65 -1.79
C GLU A 55 -4.14 -3.15 -1.64
N ALA A 56 -4.20 -3.59 -0.39
CA ALA A 56 -4.50 -4.96 -0.01
C ALA A 56 -5.30 -4.99 1.30
N ILE A 57 -5.98 -6.10 1.53
CA ILE A 57 -6.54 -6.43 2.83
C ILE A 57 -5.61 -7.46 3.46
N ALA A 58 -5.11 -7.18 4.66
CA ALA A 58 -4.30 -8.15 5.38
C ALA A 58 -5.14 -9.39 5.73
N ASP A 59 -4.54 -10.54 5.98
CA ASP A 59 -5.26 -11.71 6.48
C ASP A 59 -5.50 -11.63 8.00
N GLU A 60 -6.10 -12.66 8.58
CA GLU A 60 -6.39 -12.76 10.02
C GLU A 60 -5.13 -12.85 10.92
N HIS A 61 -3.96 -13.05 10.32
CA HIS A 61 -2.65 -13.04 10.97
C HIS A 61 -1.87 -11.75 10.69
N GLY A 62 -2.43 -10.86 9.86
CA GLY A 62 -1.90 -9.56 9.49
C GLY A 62 -0.99 -9.56 8.26
N PHE A 63 -0.84 -10.68 7.54
CA PHE A 63 -0.02 -10.71 6.32
C PHE A 63 -0.73 -10.05 5.14
N PHE A 64 0.02 -9.35 4.31
CA PHE A 64 -0.48 -8.75 3.08
C PHE A 64 0.61 -8.73 2.01
N GLU A 65 0.19 -8.60 0.76
CA GLU A 65 1.07 -8.51 -0.40
C GLU A 65 0.51 -7.44 -1.35
N ILE A 66 1.36 -6.51 -1.79
CA ILE A 66 1.00 -5.45 -2.73
C ILE A 66 2.01 -5.47 -3.88
N ASP A 67 1.48 -5.65 -5.09
CA ASP A 67 2.18 -5.48 -6.36
C ASP A 67 1.57 -4.31 -7.12
N CYS A 68 2.38 -3.33 -7.50
CA CYS A 68 1.91 -2.20 -8.27
C CYS A 68 2.97 -1.64 -9.22
N SER A 69 2.50 -0.98 -10.28
CA SER A 69 3.38 -0.18 -11.12
C SER A 69 3.75 1.08 -10.34
N ALA A 70 5.04 1.32 -10.14
CA ALA A 70 5.53 2.51 -9.45
C ALA A 70 5.05 3.76 -10.20
N PRO A 71 4.33 4.67 -9.54
CA PRO A 71 4.01 5.97 -10.12
C PRO A 71 5.29 6.69 -10.53
N LEU A 72 5.21 7.64 -11.46
CA LEU A 72 6.34 8.48 -11.86
C LEU A 72 6.75 9.39 -10.68
N ASN A 73 7.53 8.84 -9.76
CA ASN A 73 7.98 9.50 -8.55
C ASN A 73 9.49 9.73 -8.61
N VAL A 74 9.87 10.97 -8.84
CA VAL A 74 11.27 11.41 -8.95
C VAL A 74 12.04 11.18 -7.64
N PHE A 75 11.36 11.26 -6.49
CA PHE A 75 11.99 11.12 -5.17
C PHE A 75 11.90 9.70 -4.60
N GLN A 76 11.15 8.80 -5.26
CA GLN A 76 10.93 7.41 -4.86
C GLN A 76 10.50 7.23 -3.40
N VAL A 77 9.79 8.22 -2.85
CA VAL A 77 9.25 8.18 -1.49
C VAL A 77 8.07 7.22 -1.45
N LYS A 78 8.03 6.38 -0.43
CA LYS A 78 7.05 5.31 -0.27
C LYS A 78 6.52 5.38 1.14
N ASP A 79 5.21 5.48 1.27
CA ASP A 79 4.54 5.49 2.56
C ASP A 79 3.55 4.35 2.62
N LEU A 80 3.29 3.85 3.82
CA LEU A 80 2.27 2.84 4.07
C LEU A 80 1.17 3.45 4.94
N LYS A 81 -0.08 3.35 4.50
CA LYS A 81 -1.24 3.68 5.32
C LYS A 81 -1.93 2.39 5.73
N VAL A 82 -2.13 2.21 7.03
CA VAL A 82 -2.81 1.04 7.59
C VAL A 82 -4.08 1.50 8.30
N TYR A 83 -5.22 1.04 7.79
CA TYR A 83 -6.55 1.34 8.30
C TYR A 83 -7.09 0.14 9.06
N HIS A 84 -7.58 0.35 10.29
CA HIS A 84 -8.04 -0.74 11.16
C HIS A 84 -9.16 -0.29 12.12
N ARG A 85 -9.81 -1.27 12.77
CA ARG A 85 -10.91 -1.06 13.73
C ARG A 85 -10.72 -1.79 15.08
N PHE A 86 -9.48 -1.99 15.49
CA PHE A 86 -9.14 -2.69 16.74
C PHE A 86 -9.65 -2.00 18.03
N GLU A 87 -9.89 -0.69 18.00
CA GLU A 87 -10.26 0.09 19.18
C GLU A 87 -11.72 0.54 19.12
N ASN A 88 -12.59 -0.15 19.86
CA ASN A 88 -14.02 0.15 19.95
C ASN A 88 -14.73 0.26 18.59
N GLU A 89 -14.31 -0.56 17.62
CA GLU A 89 -14.79 -0.56 16.23
C GLU A 89 -14.60 0.76 15.46
N LYS A 90 -13.95 1.77 16.04
CA LYS A 90 -13.70 3.04 15.37
C LYS A 90 -12.68 2.90 14.26
N CYS A 91 -12.93 3.55 13.13
CA CYS A 91 -11.94 3.58 12.06
C CYS A 91 -10.71 4.41 12.45
N LYS A 92 -9.56 3.77 12.38
CA LYS A 92 -8.25 4.31 12.75
C LYS A 92 -7.27 4.19 11.60
N LEU A 93 -6.35 5.14 11.51
CA LEU A 93 -5.27 5.16 10.52
C LEU A 93 -3.92 5.29 11.25
N GLN A 94 -2.97 4.46 10.86
CA GLN A 94 -1.56 4.69 11.12
C GLN A 94 -0.79 4.83 9.80
N ARG A 95 0.02 5.89 9.70
CA ARG A 95 0.88 6.15 8.54
C ARG A 95 2.34 5.85 8.90
N PHE A 96 3.00 5.05 8.08
CA PHE A 96 4.44 4.82 8.11
C PHE A 96 5.08 5.58 6.96
N ASN A 97 5.93 6.55 7.28
CA ASN A 97 6.55 7.43 6.29
C ASN A 97 7.91 6.89 5.83
N THR A 98 8.23 7.07 4.55
CA THR A 98 9.53 6.77 3.95
C THR A 98 9.99 5.33 4.22
N ILE A 99 9.10 4.37 3.96
CA ILE A 99 9.37 2.94 4.14
C ILE A 99 10.30 2.42 3.04
N MET A 100 11.01 1.35 3.37
CA MET A 100 11.71 0.53 2.38
C MET A 100 10.80 -0.62 1.95
N LEU A 101 10.89 -1.03 0.68
CA LEU A 101 10.13 -2.18 0.18
C LEU A 101 10.94 -3.46 0.40
N ASN A 102 10.91 -3.96 1.63
CA ASN A 102 11.59 -5.19 2.02
C ASN A 102 10.55 -6.25 2.40
N ASP A 103 10.62 -7.40 1.75
CA ASP A 103 9.74 -8.50 2.10
C ASP A 103 10.05 -9.06 3.49
N GLY A 104 8.99 -9.48 4.18
CA GLY A 104 9.05 -9.96 5.56
C GLY A 104 9.10 -8.85 6.61
N GLN A 105 9.02 -7.57 6.22
CA GLN A 105 8.95 -6.48 7.18
C GLN A 105 7.67 -6.54 8.03
N VAL A 106 7.78 -6.15 9.31
CA VAL A 106 6.67 -6.05 10.25
C VAL A 106 6.37 -4.58 10.56
N PHE A 107 5.11 -4.20 10.45
CA PHE A 107 4.58 -2.87 10.73
C PHE A 107 3.75 -2.92 12.02
N VAL A 108 4.32 -2.41 13.12
CA VAL A 108 3.69 -2.45 14.44
C VAL A 108 2.78 -1.25 14.64
N LEU A 109 1.52 -1.52 14.97
CA LEU A 109 0.50 -0.52 15.24
C LEU A 109 0.55 -0.06 16.70
N ASN A 110 0.96 1.18 16.93
CA ASN A 110 1.13 1.75 18.27
C ASN A 110 0.32 3.02 18.44
N ASP A 111 0.40 3.93 17.46
CA ASP A 111 -0.26 5.23 17.48
C ASP A 111 -1.13 5.38 16.24
N SER A 112 -2.44 5.43 16.43
CA SER A 112 -3.40 5.56 15.34
C SER A 112 -4.33 6.75 15.54
N GLU A 113 -4.44 7.55 14.49
CA GLU A 113 -5.31 8.71 14.43
C GLU A 113 -6.72 8.28 14.02
N GLU A 114 -7.75 9.04 14.39
CA GLU A 114 -9.09 8.79 13.86
C GLU A 114 -9.12 9.06 12.34
N ALA A 115 -9.66 8.12 11.59
CA ALA A 115 -9.79 8.23 10.13
C ALA A 115 -11.26 8.45 9.74
N CYS A 116 -11.49 8.85 8.48
CA CYS A 116 -12.85 8.87 7.94
C CYS A 116 -13.46 7.46 8.01
N GLU A 117 -14.70 7.37 8.46
CA GLU A 117 -15.36 6.09 8.75
C GLU A 117 -15.42 5.14 7.54
N ASN A 118 -15.51 5.69 6.34
CA ASN A 118 -15.52 4.95 5.08
C ASN A 118 -14.13 4.53 4.60
N ALA A 119 -13.04 4.95 5.25
CA ALA A 119 -11.69 4.60 4.87
C ALA A 119 -11.31 3.18 5.30
N CYS A 120 -11.87 2.68 6.41
CA CYS A 120 -11.65 1.30 6.84
C CYS A 120 -12.49 0.32 6.03
N GLU A 121 -11.93 -0.87 5.80
CA GLU A 121 -12.65 -1.95 5.13
C GLU A 121 -13.86 -2.40 5.97
N LYS A 122 -14.91 -2.85 5.28
CA LYS A 122 -16.12 -3.36 5.94
C LYS A 122 -15.98 -4.86 6.21
N GLY A 123 -16.72 -5.30 7.23
CA GLY A 123 -16.74 -6.70 7.64
C GLY A 123 -15.59 -7.06 8.58
N THR A 124 -15.67 -8.29 9.09
CA THR A 124 -14.71 -8.86 10.03
C THR A 124 -13.94 -10.00 9.38
N TYR A 125 -12.84 -10.38 10.03
CA TYR A 125 -12.22 -11.69 9.80
C TYR A 125 -13.01 -12.79 10.49
#